data_AF-A0A428W969-F1
#
_entry.id   AF-A0A428W969-F1
#
_cell.length_a   1.000
_cell.length_b   1.000
_cell.length_c   1.000
_cell.angle_alpha   90.00
_cell.angle_beta   90.00
_cell.angle_gamma   90.00
#
_symmetry.space_group_name_H-M   'P 1'
#
loop_
_entity.id
_entity.type
_entity.pdbx_description
1 polymer ?
#
loop_
_entity_poly.entity_id
_entity_poly.type
_entity_poly.pdbx_seq_one_letter_code
_entity_poly.pdbx_strand_id
1 'polypeptide(L)'
;MQVWPGQAYPLGATYDGAGTNFAVFSETARRIELCLLHDDGSETAVELRESDAFVRHAYLPGIMPGQRYGFRVHGPYDPGRGHRCNSAKLLLDPYAKAMSGSIDWNEAVYGYHFGKPHERNDLDSAPHTMASVVINPYFDWGDDRPPRTDYHRTVLYEAHVKGLTMTHPALPEEMRGTYAGLAHPAIIEHLTELGVTALELMPVHQFVHDHRLVDVGLANYWGYNTIGFFAPHNAYASWGDRGQQVLEFKSAVRALHQAGIEVILDVVYNHTAEGNHLGPTLSFRGLDNASYYRLTEDPTYYMDTTGTGNSLLMRSPHVLQLIMDSLRYWVTEMRVDGFRFDLAATLARQFHEVDRLSSFFDLVQQDPVVSQVKLIAEPWDVGEGGYQVGNFPPLWTEWNGMYRDTVRDMWRGEPRTLAEFASRLTGSSDLYQDDGRRPLASVNFVTCHDGFTLRDLVSYDRKHNEANGEGNRDGESHNRSWNCGAEGPTDDPGVLALRSRQQRNFIATLMLSQGVPMLSHGDEFGRTQHGNNNAYCQDNALAWVHWPTH
;
A
#
# COMPACT_ATOMS: atom_id res chain seq x y z
N MET A 1 -19.36 22.61 -25.07
CA MET A 1 -17.97 22.44 -24.60
C MET A 1 -17.08 22.26 -25.82
N GLN A 2 -15.98 22.99 -25.90
CA GLN A 2 -15.01 22.81 -27.00
C GLN A 2 -14.07 21.66 -26.61
N VAL A 3 -13.81 20.74 -27.54
CA VAL A 3 -12.93 19.57 -27.33
C VAL A 3 -11.80 19.67 -28.35
N TRP A 4 -10.56 19.66 -27.87
CA TRP A 4 -9.35 19.68 -28.69
C TRP A 4 -8.70 18.29 -28.71
N PRO A 5 -7.82 17.99 -29.69
CA PRO A 5 -7.21 16.68 -29.80
C PRO A 5 -6.45 16.23 -28.55
N GLY A 6 -5.80 17.16 -27.84
CA GLY A 6 -4.94 16.82 -26.70
C GLY A 6 -3.71 16.02 -27.11
N GLN A 7 -3.16 15.27 -26.15
CA GLN A 7 -1.94 14.48 -26.30
C GLN A 7 -2.10 13.13 -25.60
N ALA A 8 -1.53 12.07 -26.17
CA ALA A 8 -1.52 10.74 -25.60
C ALA A 8 -0.62 10.59 -24.35
N TYR A 9 0.27 11.55 -24.09
CA TYR A 9 1.16 11.56 -22.94
C TYR A 9 1.19 12.95 -22.30
N PRO A 10 1.28 13.07 -20.96
CA PRO A 10 1.23 11.98 -19.97
C PRO A 10 -0.15 11.33 -19.87
N LEU A 11 -0.19 10.08 -19.38
CA LEU A 11 -1.44 9.38 -19.03
C LEU A 11 -2.10 10.02 -17.80
N GLY A 12 -3.42 9.93 -17.76
CA GLY A 12 -4.30 10.54 -16.75
C GLY A 12 -4.79 11.93 -17.12
N ALA A 13 -5.30 12.66 -16.12
CA ALA A 13 -5.70 14.05 -16.24
C ALA A 13 -4.55 15.01 -15.84
N THR A 14 -4.12 15.88 -16.76
CA THR A 14 -3.04 16.85 -16.54
C THR A 14 -3.52 18.26 -16.82
N TYR A 15 -3.57 19.07 -15.76
CA TYR A 15 -3.92 20.49 -15.82
C TYR A 15 -2.69 21.35 -16.15
N ASP A 16 -2.81 22.28 -17.10
CA ASP A 16 -1.71 23.09 -17.62
C ASP A 16 -1.82 24.60 -17.32
N GLY A 17 -2.86 25.02 -16.60
CA GLY A 17 -3.14 26.44 -16.33
C GLY A 17 -4.32 27.02 -17.14
N ALA A 18 -4.69 26.40 -18.27
CA ALA A 18 -5.78 26.86 -19.14
C ALA A 18 -6.88 25.80 -19.33
N GLY A 19 -6.55 24.53 -19.16
CA GLY A 19 -7.48 23.41 -19.29
C GLY A 19 -6.82 22.12 -18.85
N THR A 20 -7.48 21.00 -19.15
CA THR A 20 -7.00 19.67 -18.75
C THR A 20 -6.88 18.76 -19.96
N ASN A 21 -5.71 18.13 -20.11
CA ASN A 21 -5.49 17.01 -21.02
C ASN A 21 -5.89 15.70 -20.32
N PHE A 22 -6.69 14.86 -20.97
CA PHE A 22 -7.05 13.54 -20.50
C PHE A 22 -6.48 12.50 -21.46
N ALA A 23 -5.80 11.48 -20.94
CA ALA A 23 -5.28 10.37 -21.73
C ALA A 23 -5.45 9.04 -20.97
N VAL A 24 -6.02 8.02 -21.61
CA VAL A 24 -6.28 6.72 -20.97
C VAL A 24 -6.03 5.57 -21.95
N PHE A 25 -5.33 4.55 -21.47
CA PHE A 25 -4.98 3.37 -22.25
C PHE A 25 -6.08 2.30 -22.22
N SER A 26 -6.45 1.77 -23.39
CA SER A 26 -7.21 0.53 -23.55
C SER A 26 -7.09 0.02 -24.99
N GLU A 27 -6.60 -1.21 -25.17
CA GLU A 27 -6.55 -1.90 -26.47
C GLU A 27 -7.92 -2.46 -26.86
N THR A 28 -8.70 -2.90 -25.85
CA THR A 28 -9.99 -3.56 -26.07
C THR A 28 -11.15 -2.58 -26.33
N ALA A 29 -11.04 -1.32 -25.90
CA ALA A 29 -12.12 -0.34 -26.01
C ALA A 29 -12.42 0.10 -27.46
N ARG A 30 -13.68 -0.03 -27.86
CA ARG A 30 -14.19 0.53 -29.13
C ARG A 30 -14.45 2.03 -29.03
N ARG A 31 -14.90 2.48 -27.86
CA ARG A 31 -15.20 3.89 -27.55
C ARG A 31 -15.02 4.12 -26.05
N ILE A 32 -14.46 5.27 -25.69
CA ILE A 32 -14.35 5.73 -24.30
C ILE A 32 -15.03 7.08 -24.19
N GLU A 33 -15.89 7.22 -23.19
CA GLU A 33 -16.52 8.49 -22.80
C GLU A 33 -15.86 8.96 -21.51
N LEU A 34 -15.29 10.17 -21.53
CA LEU A 34 -14.90 10.93 -20.33
C LEU A 34 -16.16 11.53 -19.72
N CYS A 35 -16.48 11.14 -18.50
CA CYS A 35 -17.68 11.56 -17.79
C CYS A 35 -17.29 12.64 -16.78
N LEU A 36 -17.65 13.90 -17.04
CA LEU A 36 -17.47 15.00 -16.09
C LEU A 36 -18.67 15.03 -15.14
N LEU A 37 -18.39 14.94 -13.84
CA LEU A 37 -19.42 14.89 -12.79
C LEU A 37 -19.59 16.26 -12.16
N HIS A 38 -20.82 16.74 -12.12
CA HIS A 38 -21.19 18.04 -11.56
C HIS A 38 -21.70 17.91 -10.13
N ASP A 39 -21.74 19.03 -9.41
CA ASP A 39 -22.14 19.05 -8.00
C ASP A 39 -23.64 18.85 -7.79
N ASP A 40 -24.44 19.11 -8.81
CA ASP A 40 -25.88 18.82 -8.84
C ASP A 40 -26.19 17.34 -9.13
N GLY A 41 -25.17 16.50 -9.29
CA GLY A 41 -25.27 15.07 -9.61
C GLY A 41 -25.44 14.78 -11.10
N SER A 42 -25.45 15.80 -11.97
CA SER A 42 -25.50 15.60 -13.42
C SER A 42 -24.14 15.15 -13.99
N GLU A 43 -24.20 14.44 -15.11
CA GLU A 43 -23.03 13.92 -15.83
C GLU A 43 -22.98 14.56 -17.23
N THR A 44 -21.80 15.01 -17.65
CA THR A 44 -21.52 15.40 -19.05
C THR A 44 -20.50 14.43 -19.65
N ALA A 45 -20.95 13.60 -20.59
CA ALA A 45 -20.10 12.65 -21.30
C ALA A 45 -19.46 13.30 -22.53
N VAL A 46 -18.15 13.13 -22.68
CA VAL A 46 -17.33 13.59 -23.80
C VAL A 46 -16.62 12.38 -24.40
N GLU A 47 -16.89 12.06 -25.66
CA GLU A 47 -16.20 10.97 -26.35
C GLU A 47 -14.72 11.33 -26.62
N LEU A 48 -13.80 10.46 -26.20
CA LEU A 48 -12.38 10.57 -26.53
C LEU A 48 -12.13 9.98 -27.92
N ARG A 49 -12.20 10.84 -28.94
CA ARG A 49 -12.13 10.42 -30.35
C ARG A 49 -10.73 10.18 -30.86
N GLU A 50 -9.77 10.96 -30.39
CA GLU A 50 -8.37 10.81 -30.78
C GLU A 50 -7.77 9.57 -30.13
N SER A 51 -6.89 8.90 -30.87
CA SER A 51 -6.24 7.69 -30.42
C SER A 51 -4.86 7.54 -31.06
N ASP A 52 -3.84 7.48 -30.22
CA ASP A 52 -2.48 7.13 -30.62
C ASP A 52 -2.06 5.87 -29.86
N ALA A 53 -1.72 4.79 -30.59
CA ALA A 53 -1.26 3.52 -30.01
C ALA A 53 -2.12 3.02 -28.83
N PHE A 54 -3.45 2.96 -29.01
CA PHE A 54 -4.44 2.52 -28.01
C PHE A 54 -4.62 3.43 -26.80
N VAL A 55 -3.98 4.60 -26.78
CA VAL A 55 -4.28 5.66 -25.81
C VAL A 55 -5.33 6.59 -26.39
N ARG A 56 -6.49 6.66 -25.74
CA ARG A 56 -7.56 7.61 -26.07
C ARG A 56 -7.30 8.92 -25.34
N HIS A 57 -7.40 10.04 -26.05
CA HIS A 57 -7.12 11.34 -25.44
C HIS A 57 -7.98 12.47 -25.98
N ALA A 58 -8.05 13.54 -25.18
CA ALA A 58 -8.64 14.82 -25.54
C ALA A 58 -8.12 15.93 -24.61
N TYR A 59 -8.16 17.17 -25.07
CA TYR A 59 -7.93 18.35 -24.24
C TYR A 59 -9.21 19.18 -24.13
N LEU A 60 -9.58 19.53 -22.90
CA LEU A 60 -10.78 20.29 -22.60
C LEU A 60 -10.38 21.64 -21.98
N PRO A 61 -10.45 22.74 -22.76
CA PRO A 61 -10.20 24.09 -22.25
C PRO A 61 -11.19 24.45 -21.13
N GLY A 62 -10.69 25.11 -20.08
CA GLY A 62 -11.49 25.58 -18.95
C GLY A 62 -11.88 24.52 -17.92
N ILE A 63 -11.48 23.26 -18.10
CA ILE A 63 -11.57 22.26 -17.03
C ILE A 63 -10.43 22.49 -16.04
N MET A 64 -10.80 22.79 -14.80
CA MET A 64 -9.89 23.24 -13.74
C MET A 64 -9.72 22.16 -12.66
N PRO A 65 -8.68 22.27 -11.81
CA PRO A 65 -8.53 21.45 -10.62
C PRO A 65 -9.79 21.44 -9.75
N GLY A 66 -10.10 20.29 -9.16
CA GLY A 66 -11.33 20.02 -8.41
C GLY A 66 -12.48 19.45 -9.25
N GLN A 67 -12.34 19.41 -10.59
CA GLN A 67 -13.30 18.71 -11.44
C GLN A 67 -13.26 17.20 -11.16
N ARG A 68 -14.43 16.64 -10.81
CA ARG A 68 -14.64 15.20 -10.67
C ARG A 68 -14.90 14.56 -12.03
N TYR A 69 -14.32 13.40 -12.28
CA TYR A 69 -14.51 12.68 -13.54
C TYR A 69 -14.37 11.16 -13.37
N GLY A 70 -14.76 10.43 -14.42
CA GLY A 70 -14.48 9.01 -14.60
C GLY A 70 -14.60 8.64 -16.08
N PHE A 71 -14.52 7.36 -16.39
CA PHE A 71 -14.63 6.84 -17.76
C PHE A 71 -15.77 5.83 -17.89
N ARG A 72 -16.48 5.87 -19.02
CA ARG A 72 -17.38 4.79 -19.46
C ARG A 72 -16.81 4.15 -20.71
N VAL A 73 -16.58 2.84 -20.63
CA VAL A 73 -15.85 2.09 -21.67
C VAL A 73 -16.79 1.17 -22.42
N HIS A 74 -16.90 1.39 -23.72
CA HIS A 74 -17.70 0.57 -24.63
C HIS A 74 -16.78 -0.40 -25.36
N GLY A 75 -17.07 -1.70 -25.25
CA GLY A 75 -16.25 -2.76 -25.80
C GLY A 75 -16.95 -4.12 -25.72
N PRO A 76 -16.26 -5.21 -26.07
CA PRO A 76 -16.77 -6.55 -25.89
C PRO A 76 -17.01 -6.88 -24.42
N TYR A 77 -18.15 -7.52 -24.14
CA TYR A 77 -18.43 -8.21 -22.89
C TYR A 77 -18.56 -9.70 -23.20
N ASP A 78 -17.47 -10.43 -23.00
CA ASP A 78 -17.37 -11.86 -23.22
C ASP A 78 -16.45 -12.44 -22.13
N PRO A 79 -17.00 -12.70 -20.92
CA PRO A 79 -16.22 -13.20 -19.79
C PRO A 79 -15.48 -14.51 -20.11
N GLY A 80 -16.03 -15.37 -20.97
CA GLY A 80 -15.37 -16.62 -21.41
C GLY A 80 -14.08 -16.39 -22.20
N ARG A 81 -13.88 -15.18 -22.72
CA ARG A 81 -12.63 -14.72 -23.37
C ARG A 81 -11.89 -13.66 -22.56
N GLY A 82 -12.32 -13.42 -21.31
CA GLY A 82 -11.71 -12.44 -20.41
C GLY A 82 -12.09 -10.99 -20.70
N HIS A 83 -12.97 -10.70 -21.66
CA HIS A 83 -13.40 -9.33 -21.97
C HIS A 83 -14.56 -8.90 -21.07
N ARG A 84 -14.41 -7.78 -20.36
CA ARG A 84 -15.34 -7.34 -19.31
C ARG A 84 -15.78 -5.88 -19.43
N CYS A 85 -15.69 -5.28 -20.63
CA CYS A 85 -16.12 -3.89 -20.83
C CYS A 85 -17.61 -3.73 -20.56
N ASN A 86 -17.96 -2.79 -19.69
CA ASN A 86 -19.35 -2.48 -19.35
C ASN A 86 -19.50 -0.97 -19.10
N SER A 87 -20.08 -0.25 -20.05
CA SER A 87 -20.23 1.20 -20.00
C SER A 87 -21.29 1.70 -19.00
N ALA A 88 -22.11 0.81 -18.45
CA ALA A 88 -22.96 1.15 -17.30
C ALA A 88 -22.13 1.41 -16.03
N LYS A 89 -20.88 0.92 -15.99
CA LYS A 89 -19.97 1.15 -14.87
C LYS A 89 -19.14 2.40 -15.12
N LEU A 90 -19.23 3.35 -14.20
CA LEU A 90 -18.32 4.49 -14.14
C LEU A 90 -16.98 4.01 -13.56
N LEU A 91 -15.93 4.14 -14.35
CA LEU A 91 -14.59 3.66 -14.01
C LEU A 91 -13.70 4.80 -13.55
N LEU A 92 -12.89 4.52 -12.54
CA LEU A 92 -11.82 5.38 -12.08
C LEU A 92 -10.69 5.42 -13.12
N ASP A 93 -10.05 6.57 -13.25
CA ASP A 93 -8.81 6.71 -14.01
C ASP A 93 -7.64 6.03 -13.26
N PRO A 94 -6.95 5.04 -13.87
CA PRO A 94 -5.77 4.40 -13.28
C PRO A 94 -4.65 5.39 -12.91
N TYR A 95 -4.61 6.55 -13.57
CA TYR A 95 -3.63 7.63 -13.35
C TYR A 95 -4.19 8.79 -12.51
N ALA A 96 -5.38 8.64 -11.91
CA ALA A 96 -5.94 9.65 -11.01
C ALA A 96 -4.99 9.96 -9.86
N LYS A 97 -4.69 11.25 -9.66
CA LYS A 97 -3.81 11.73 -8.59
C LYS A 97 -4.58 12.06 -7.30
N ALA A 98 -5.91 12.06 -7.36
CA ALA A 98 -6.81 12.23 -6.24
C ALA A 98 -8.15 11.54 -6.53
N MET A 99 -8.83 11.10 -5.48
CA MET A 99 -10.17 10.48 -5.55
C MET A 99 -11.11 11.10 -4.51
N SER A 100 -12.37 11.29 -4.90
CA SER A 100 -13.45 11.89 -4.10
C SER A 100 -14.52 10.86 -3.80
N GLY A 101 -15.08 10.92 -2.59
CA GLY A 101 -16.11 10.00 -2.11
C GLY A 101 -15.62 8.62 -1.65
N SER A 102 -16.56 7.70 -1.50
CA SER A 102 -16.34 6.31 -1.10
C SER A 102 -17.23 5.39 -1.94
N ILE A 103 -16.96 4.08 -1.89
CA ILE A 103 -17.83 3.09 -2.51
C ILE A 103 -19.02 2.80 -1.60
N ASP A 104 -20.22 2.84 -2.17
CA ASP A 104 -21.42 2.21 -1.62
C ASP A 104 -21.57 0.85 -2.30
N TRP A 105 -21.54 -0.24 -1.54
CA TRP A 105 -21.47 -1.62 -2.06
C TRP A 105 -22.80 -2.13 -2.64
N ASN A 106 -23.41 -1.33 -3.49
CA ASN A 106 -24.58 -1.67 -4.27
C ASN A 106 -24.23 -2.66 -5.41
N GLU A 107 -25.16 -3.54 -5.79
CA GLU A 107 -24.98 -4.46 -6.93
C GLU A 107 -24.59 -3.72 -8.22
N ALA A 108 -24.96 -2.43 -8.36
CA ALA A 108 -24.59 -1.58 -9.48
C ALA A 108 -23.07 -1.48 -9.71
N VAL A 109 -22.20 -1.59 -8.71
CA VAL A 109 -20.73 -1.54 -8.91
C VAL A 109 -20.14 -2.85 -9.44
N TYR A 110 -20.97 -3.87 -9.64
CA TYR A 110 -20.57 -5.15 -10.20
C TYR A 110 -20.99 -5.27 -11.66
N GLY A 111 -20.09 -5.78 -12.50
CA GLY A 111 -20.36 -6.04 -13.91
C GLY A 111 -21.41 -7.13 -14.16
N TYR A 112 -21.86 -7.82 -13.11
CA TYR A 112 -22.77 -8.96 -13.12
C TYR A 112 -23.80 -8.86 -11.97
N HIS A 113 -24.84 -9.70 -11.98
CA HIS A 113 -25.86 -9.78 -10.91
C HIS A 113 -25.52 -10.83 -9.84
N PHE A 114 -25.73 -10.55 -8.54
CA PHE A 114 -25.31 -11.37 -7.40
C PHE A 114 -25.88 -12.80 -7.35
N GLY A 115 -27.02 -13.06 -7.98
CA GLY A 115 -27.56 -14.43 -8.14
C GLY A 115 -27.25 -15.07 -9.49
N LYS A 116 -26.65 -14.32 -10.42
CA LYS A 116 -26.50 -14.70 -11.82
C LYS A 116 -25.19 -14.16 -12.40
N PRO A 117 -24.03 -14.70 -11.96
CA PRO A 117 -22.71 -14.17 -12.30
C PRO A 117 -22.35 -14.21 -13.80
N HIS A 118 -23.11 -14.94 -14.61
CA HIS A 118 -22.96 -15.00 -16.06
C HIS A 118 -23.79 -13.94 -16.80
N GLU A 119 -24.74 -13.29 -16.14
CA GLU A 119 -25.55 -12.21 -16.73
C GLU A 119 -24.86 -10.87 -16.49
N ARG A 120 -24.70 -10.09 -17.57
CA ARG A 120 -24.19 -8.71 -17.50
C ARG A 120 -25.19 -7.83 -16.76
N ASN A 121 -24.68 -7.00 -15.84
CA ASN A 121 -25.48 -6.04 -15.09
C ASN A 121 -25.28 -4.62 -15.66
N ASP A 122 -26.34 -4.04 -16.23
CA ASP A 122 -26.33 -2.70 -16.85
C ASP A 122 -26.88 -1.59 -15.93
N LEU A 123 -27.00 -1.84 -14.61
CA LEU A 123 -27.27 -0.78 -13.64
C LEU A 123 -26.13 0.25 -13.61
N ASP A 124 -26.48 1.53 -13.53
CA ASP A 124 -25.50 2.61 -13.47
C ASP A 124 -24.79 2.66 -12.12
N SER A 125 -23.45 2.58 -12.14
CA SER A 125 -22.65 2.57 -10.92
C SER A 125 -22.23 3.96 -10.45
N ALA A 126 -22.43 5.03 -11.24
CA ALA A 126 -21.94 6.37 -10.93
C ALA A 126 -22.36 6.89 -9.52
N PRO A 127 -23.59 6.66 -9.04
CA PRO A 127 -24.00 7.10 -7.69
C PRO A 127 -23.35 6.32 -6.54
N HIS A 128 -22.74 5.17 -6.83
CA HIS A 128 -22.30 4.19 -5.83
C HIS A 128 -20.77 3.99 -5.81
N THR A 129 -20.03 4.74 -6.63
CA THR A 129 -18.56 4.63 -6.73
C THR A 129 -17.86 5.95 -6.45
N MET A 130 -16.54 5.90 -6.28
CA MET A 130 -15.69 7.08 -6.17
C MET A 130 -15.56 7.80 -7.53
N ALA A 131 -15.09 9.04 -7.50
CA ALA A 131 -14.72 9.79 -8.69
C ALA A 131 -13.24 10.15 -8.69
N SER A 132 -12.59 10.09 -9.85
CA SER A 132 -11.26 10.67 -10.05
C SER A 132 -11.35 12.20 -10.02
N VAL A 133 -10.28 12.87 -9.60
CA VAL A 133 -10.25 14.33 -9.49
C VAL A 133 -9.07 14.92 -10.24
N VAL A 134 -9.32 15.94 -11.05
CA VAL A 134 -8.27 16.77 -11.65
C VAL A 134 -7.59 17.57 -10.53
N ILE A 135 -6.27 17.47 -10.40
CA ILE A 135 -5.51 18.21 -9.39
C ILE A 135 -4.71 19.37 -10.00
N ASN A 136 -4.33 20.32 -9.14
CA ASN A 136 -3.25 21.23 -9.45
C ASN A 136 -1.92 20.56 -9.05
N PRO A 137 -0.96 20.32 -9.96
CA PRO A 137 0.31 19.71 -9.59
C PRO A 137 1.18 20.64 -8.72
N TYR A 138 0.98 21.97 -8.83
CA TYR A 138 1.80 22.95 -8.13
C TYR A 138 1.70 22.83 -6.60
N PHE A 139 2.87 22.78 -5.97
CA PHE A 139 3.04 22.87 -4.51
C PHE A 139 4.35 23.60 -4.22
N ASP A 140 4.33 24.55 -3.29
CA ASP A 140 5.52 25.28 -2.88
C ASP A 140 6.32 24.47 -1.84
N TRP A 141 7.33 23.76 -2.32
CA TRP A 141 8.26 23.02 -1.49
C TRP A 141 9.25 23.93 -0.73
N GLY A 142 9.35 25.22 -1.06
CA GLY A 142 10.33 26.13 -0.47
C GLY A 142 11.75 25.58 -0.57
N ASP A 143 12.49 25.60 0.55
CA ASP A 143 13.87 25.11 0.64
C ASP A 143 14.00 23.61 0.94
N ASP A 144 12.90 22.85 0.83
CA ASP A 144 12.89 21.41 1.11
C ASP A 144 13.94 20.65 0.29
N ARG A 145 14.63 19.72 0.94
CA ARG A 145 15.62 18.83 0.34
C ARG A 145 15.44 17.43 0.92
N PRO A 146 15.54 16.37 0.11
CA PRO A 146 15.46 15.00 0.62
C PRO A 146 16.59 14.78 1.64
N PRO A 147 16.31 14.26 2.84
CA PRO A 147 17.32 14.09 3.89
C PRO A 147 18.49 13.21 3.47
N ARG A 148 18.24 12.15 2.68
CA ARG A 148 19.24 11.21 2.16
C ARG A 148 20.13 10.63 3.25
N THR A 149 19.51 10.13 4.32
CA THR A 149 20.21 9.44 5.38
C THR A 149 20.85 8.17 4.80
N ASP A 150 22.17 8.02 4.98
CA ASP A 150 22.86 6.81 4.54
C ASP A 150 22.29 5.57 5.22
N TYR A 151 22.13 4.46 4.50
CA TYR A 151 21.56 3.20 5.03
C TYR A 151 22.17 2.73 6.36
N HIS A 152 23.49 2.92 6.56
CA HIS A 152 24.17 2.50 7.80
C HIS A 152 23.82 3.37 9.02
N ARG A 153 23.12 4.48 8.82
CA ARG A 153 22.58 5.38 9.85
C ARG A 153 21.06 5.31 9.92
N THR A 154 20.42 4.53 9.06
CA THR A 154 18.97 4.43 8.99
C THR A 154 18.42 3.64 10.16
N VAL A 155 17.40 4.19 10.82
CA VAL A 155 16.50 3.50 11.74
C VAL A 155 15.09 3.69 11.21
N LEU A 156 14.46 2.59 10.77
CA LEU A 156 13.12 2.58 10.22
C LEU A 156 12.07 2.56 11.35
N TYR A 157 11.02 3.35 11.19
CA TYR A 157 9.85 3.33 12.06
C TYR A 157 8.60 3.06 11.23
N GLU A 158 8.06 1.84 11.33
CA GLU A 158 6.86 1.42 10.61
C GLU A 158 5.61 1.98 11.32
N ALA A 159 4.86 2.84 10.63
CA ALA A 159 3.73 3.55 11.20
C ALA A 159 2.48 3.49 10.31
N HIS A 160 1.33 3.41 10.97
CA HIS A 160 0.03 3.63 10.33
C HIS A 160 -0.37 5.10 10.45
N VAL A 161 -0.69 5.79 9.33
CA VAL A 161 -1.08 7.22 9.32
C VAL A 161 -2.15 7.52 10.37
N LYS A 162 -3.26 6.76 10.30
CA LYS A 162 -4.35 6.85 11.26
C LYS A 162 -3.93 6.44 12.68
N GLY A 163 -3.56 5.18 12.88
CA GLY A 163 -3.27 4.61 14.20
C GLY A 163 -2.22 5.32 15.03
N LEU A 164 -1.20 5.91 14.40
CA LEU A 164 -0.15 6.63 15.11
C LEU A 164 -0.70 7.86 15.83
N THR A 165 -1.64 8.59 15.22
CA THR A 165 -2.05 9.92 15.68
C THR A 165 -3.48 9.99 16.18
N MET A 166 -4.31 8.97 15.94
CA MET A 166 -5.76 8.97 16.21
C MET A 166 -6.13 9.30 17.67
N THR A 167 -5.31 8.90 18.63
CA THR A 167 -5.56 9.08 20.07
C THR A 167 -4.58 10.06 20.72
N HIS A 168 -3.72 10.73 19.94
CA HIS A 168 -2.66 11.56 20.49
C HIS A 168 -3.26 12.78 21.22
N PRO A 169 -2.98 12.97 22.52
CA PRO A 169 -3.70 13.95 23.35
C PRO A 169 -3.39 15.40 22.95
N ALA A 170 -2.18 15.67 22.46
CA ALA A 170 -1.78 17.02 22.04
C ALA A 170 -2.32 17.45 20.67
N LEU A 171 -2.90 16.55 19.87
CA LEU A 171 -3.40 16.88 18.53
C LEU A 171 -4.86 17.37 18.62
N PRO A 172 -5.22 18.43 17.87
CA PRO A 172 -6.62 18.79 17.61
C PRO A 172 -7.39 17.61 17.00
N GLU A 173 -8.68 17.48 17.34
CA GLU A 173 -9.51 16.34 16.92
C GLU A 173 -9.56 16.19 15.40
N GLU A 174 -9.65 17.31 14.68
CA GLU A 174 -9.69 17.38 13.22
C GLU A 174 -8.41 16.91 12.52
N MET A 175 -7.27 16.89 13.21
CA MET A 175 -5.98 16.42 12.66
C MET A 175 -5.67 14.98 13.03
N ARG A 176 -6.39 14.39 13.99
CA ARG A 176 -6.10 13.04 14.48
C ARG A 176 -6.37 12.01 13.39
N GLY A 177 -5.37 11.17 13.15
CA GLY A 177 -5.45 10.08 12.20
C GLY A 177 -5.29 10.50 10.74
N THR A 178 -4.69 11.67 10.47
CA THR A 178 -4.59 12.28 9.15
C THR A 178 -3.14 12.60 8.77
N TYR A 179 -2.89 12.94 7.51
CA TYR A 179 -1.58 13.42 7.06
C TYR A 179 -1.17 14.71 7.79
N ALA A 180 -2.11 15.63 8.07
CA ALA A 180 -1.86 16.82 8.87
C ALA A 180 -1.41 16.46 10.30
N GLY A 181 -1.94 15.38 10.86
CA GLY A 181 -1.50 14.83 12.15
C GLY A 181 -0.03 14.41 12.14
N LEU A 182 0.46 13.80 11.06
CA LEU A 182 1.88 13.43 10.91
C LEU A 182 2.80 14.66 10.88
N ALA A 183 2.33 15.76 10.31
CA ALA A 183 3.05 17.03 10.25
C ALA A 183 3.05 17.81 11.57
N HIS A 184 2.27 17.36 12.57
CA HIS A 184 2.11 18.09 13.81
C HIS A 184 3.40 18.05 14.66
N PRO A 185 3.83 19.18 15.27
CA PRO A 185 5.07 19.25 16.04
C PRO A 185 5.22 18.17 17.11
N ALA A 186 4.14 17.81 17.81
CA ALA A 186 4.18 16.75 18.84
C ALA A 186 4.58 15.37 18.28
N ILE A 187 4.18 15.03 17.05
CA ILE A 187 4.56 13.77 16.41
C ILE A 187 6.01 13.84 15.93
N ILE A 188 6.39 14.96 15.30
CA ILE A 188 7.76 15.17 14.82
C ILE A 188 8.77 15.16 15.98
N GLU A 189 8.43 15.82 17.10
CA GLU A 189 9.24 15.83 18.33
C GLU A 189 9.42 14.41 18.86
N HIS A 190 8.34 13.64 19.01
CA HIS A 190 8.43 12.24 19.41
C HIS A 190 9.36 11.41 18.52
N LEU A 191 9.19 11.48 17.19
CA LEU A 191 10.02 10.73 16.25
C LEU A 191 11.50 11.15 16.34
N THR A 192 11.75 12.46 16.49
CA THR A 192 13.11 13.00 16.61
C THR A 192 13.76 12.60 17.92
N GLU A 193 13.04 12.64 19.04
CA GLU A 193 13.52 12.22 20.36
C GLU A 193 13.78 10.72 20.44
N LEU A 194 12.94 9.90 19.79
CA LEU A 194 13.14 8.46 19.65
C LEU A 194 14.40 8.14 18.83
N GLY A 195 14.83 9.06 17.96
CA GLY A 195 16.03 8.93 17.14
C GLY A 195 15.80 8.15 15.85
N VAL A 196 14.56 8.06 15.38
CA VAL A 196 14.26 7.42 14.09
C VAL A 196 14.65 8.36 12.95
N THR A 197 15.06 7.80 11.81
CA THR A 197 15.55 8.60 10.68
C THR A 197 14.67 8.47 9.44
N ALA A 198 13.80 7.47 9.41
CA ALA A 198 12.93 7.17 8.27
C ALA A 198 11.59 6.63 8.78
N LEU A 199 10.51 7.28 8.37
CA LEU A 199 9.14 6.89 8.65
C LEU A 199 8.64 6.02 7.49
N GLU A 200 8.45 4.73 7.74
CA GLU A 200 7.85 3.80 6.78
C GLU A 200 6.34 3.77 7.01
N LEU A 201 5.59 4.39 6.10
CA LEU A 201 4.14 4.46 6.19
C LEU A 201 3.51 3.20 5.59
N MET A 202 2.61 2.56 6.35
CA MET A 202 1.66 1.57 5.82
C MET A 202 0.88 2.15 4.63
N PRO A 203 0.26 1.32 3.77
CA PRO A 203 -0.26 1.74 2.47
C PRO A 203 -1.06 3.05 2.47
N VAL A 204 -0.54 4.03 1.73
CA VAL A 204 -1.19 5.34 1.51
C VAL A 204 -1.73 5.50 0.11
N HIS A 205 -1.50 4.55 -0.81
CA HIS A 205 -2.22 4.55 -2.08
C HIS A 205 -3.73 4.47 -1.81
N GLN A 206 -4.55 5.07 -2.68
CA GLN A 206 -5.98 4.97 -2.53
C GLN A 206 -6.41 3.51 -2.60
N PHE A 207 -6.92 2.99 -1.48
CA PHE A 207 -7.50 1.67 -1.35
C PHE A 207 -9.02 1.74 -1.17
N VAL A 208 -9.66 0.57 -1.12
CA VAL A 208 -11.09 0.42 -0.82
C VAL A 208 -11.29 -0.50 0.39
N HIS A 209 -12.35 -0.26 1.16
CA HIS A 209 -12.78 -1.22 2.18
C HIS A 209 -13.56 -2.35 1.52
N ASP A 210 -13.12 -3.60 1.70
CA ASP A 210 -13.74 -4.78 1.11
C ASP A 210 -15.23 -4.91 1.44
N HIS A 211 -16.07 -5.29 0.46
CA HIS A 211 -17.52 -5.45 0.63
C HIS A 211 -17.86 -6.31 1.86
N ARG A 212 -17.21 -7.47 1.98
CA ARG A 212 -17.40 -8.38 3.12
C ARG A 212 -17.13 -7.70 4.47
N LEU A 213 -16.11 -6.85 4.55
CA LEU A 213 -15.77 -6.16 5.79
C LEU A 213 -16.85 -5.12 6.13
N VAL A 214 -17.27 -4.35 5.13
CA VAL A 214 -18.35 -3.35 5.31
C VAL A 214 -19.65 -4.01 5.77
N ASP A 215 -20.03 -5.16 5.20
CA ASP A 215 -21.24 -5.92 5.58
C ASP A 215 -21.25 -6.34 7.05
N VAL A 216 -20.07 -6.58 7.64
CA VAL A 216 -19.93 -6.97 9.05
C VAL A 216 -19.53 -5.79 9.95
N GLY A 217 -19.59 -4.56 9.44
CA GLY A 217 -19.29 -3.34 10.20
C GLY A 217 -17.79 -3.13 10.49
N LEU A 218 -16.92 -3.77 9.71
CA LEU A 218 -15.46 -3.61 9.76
C LEU A 218 -14.98 -2.76 8.59
N ALA A 219 -13.72 -2.36 8.64
CA ALA A 219 -13.08 -1.56 7.59
C ALA A 219 -11.71 -2.15 7.26
N ASN A 220 -11.26 -2.07 6.02
CA ASN A 220 -9.86 -2.32 5.72
C ASN A 220 -9.02 -1.21 6.36
N TYR A 221 -8.35 -1.53 7.47
CA TYR A 221 -7.58 -0.58 8.27
C TYR A 221 -6.20 -0.40 7.65
N TRP A 222 -5.47 -1.49 7.42
CA TRP A 222 -4.09 -1.42 6.91
C TRP A 222 -3.96 -0.83 5.51
N GLY A 223 -4.93 -1.04 4.63
CA GLY A 223 -4.95 -0.45 3.30
C GLY A 223 -4.26 -1.25 2.19
N TYR A 224 -3.86 -2.51 2.44
CA TYR A 224 -3.29 -3.44 1.42
C TYR A 224 -4.36 -3.92 0.42
N ASN A 225 -5.05 -2.99 -0.24
CA ASN A 225 -6.10 -3.27 -1.22
C ASN A 225 -6.25 -2.09 -2.20
N THR A 226 -5.16 -1.80 -2.92
CA THR A 226 -5.02 -0.57 -3.72
C THR A 226 -5.94 -0.56 -4.96
N ILE A 227 -6.53 0.61 -5.26
CA ILE A 227 -7.24 0.89 -6.53
C ILE A 227 -6.65 2.10 -7.28
N GLY A 228 -5.99 3.03 -6.59
CA GLY A 228 -5.39 4.24 -7.17
C GLY A 228 -3.92 4.39 -6.81
N PHE A 229 -3.02 3.99 -7.72
CA PHE A 229 -1.57 3.96 -7.46
C PHE A 229 -0.93 5.35 -7.29
N PHE A 230 -1.54 6.42 -7.77
CA PHE A 230 -0.98 7.77 -7.68
C PHE A 230 -1.69 8.68 -6.67
N ALA A 231 -2.84 8.25 -6.15
CA ALA A 231 -3.65 9.05 -5.25
C ALA A 231 -3.32 8.68 -3.81
N PRO A 232 -2.96 9.63 -2.94
CA PRO A 232 -3.01 9.41 -1.50
C PRO A 232 -4.43 9.04 -1.07
N HIS A 233 -4.56 8.11 -0.12
CA HIS A 233 -5.85 7.65 0.39
C HIS A 233 -6.62 8.82 0.98
N ASN A 234 -7.82 9.05 0.46
CA ASN A 234 -8.62 10.23 0.74
C ASN A 234 -9.11 10.31 2.19
N ALA A 235 -9.38 9.18 2.86
CA ALA A 235 -9.85 9.17 4.25
C ALA A 235 -8.76 9.53 5.27
N TYR A 236 -7.50 9.66 4.84
CA TYR A 236 -6.41 10.17 5.68
C TYR A 236 -6.19 11.68 5.51
N ALA A 237 -6.99 12.38 4.72
CA ALA A 237 -6.99 13.83 4.70
C ALA A 237 -7.89 14.41 5.80
N SER A 238 -7.41 15.45 6.48
CA SER A 238 -8.18 16.17 7.50
C SER A 238 -9.28 17.07 6.93
N TRP A 239 -9.17 17.47 5.66
CA TRP A 239 -10.14 18.36 5.02
C TRP A 239 -10.24 18.14 3.51
N GLY A 240 -11.46 18.23 3.00
CA GLY A 240 -11.77 18.13 1.57
C GLY A 240 -11.43 16.77 0.95
N ASP A 241 -11.91 16.57 -0.28
CA ASP A 241 -11.70 15.32 -1.03
C ASP A 241 -11.47 15.57 -2.53
N ARG A 242 -11.25 16.84 -2.91
CA ARG A 242 -11.09 17.30 -4.30
C ARG A 242 -9.63 17.66 -4.65
N GLY A 243 -8.69 16.89 -4.11
CA GLY A 243 -7.25 17.08 -4.30
C GLY A 243 -6.51 17.57 -3.06
N GLN A 244 -7.23 17.91 -1.99
CA GLN A 244 -6.66 18.32 -0.71
C GLN A 244 -5.77 17.24 -0.08
N GLN A 245 -6.11 15.97 -0.25
CA GLN A 245 -5.29 14.85 0.20
C GLN A 245 -3.88 14.88 -0.37
N VAL A 246 -3.70 15.40 -1.60
CA VAL A 246 -2.38 15.57 -2.23
C VAL A 246 -1.60 16.69 -1.55
N LEU A 247 -2.26 17.83 -1.31
CA LEU A 247 -1.64 18.98 -0.65
C LEU A 247 -1.24 18.67 0.79
N GLU A 248 -2.10 17.94 1.51
CA GLU A 248 -1.86 17.56 2.91
C GLU A 248 -0.71 16.55 3.01
N PHE A 249 -0.68 15.54 2.14
CA PHE A 249 0.44 14.60 2.07
C PHE A 249 1.77 15.32 1.78
N LYS A 250 1.82 16.19 0.76
CA LYS A 250 3.04 16.97 0.44
C LYS A 250 3.47 17.85 1.62
N SER A 251 2.52 18.40 2.37
CA SER A 251 2.81 19.18 3.58
C SER A 251 3.41 18.34 4.70
N ALA A 252 2.93 17.11 4.89
CA ALA A 252 3.48 16.16 5.85
C ALA A 252 4.91 15.75 5.50
N VAL A 253 5.17 15.40 4.23
CA VAL A 253 6.52 15.08 3.74
C VAL A 253 7.48 16.24 3.98
N ARG A 254 7.08 17.47 3.59
CA ARG A 254 7.89 18.67 3.82
C ARG A 254 8.23 18.88 5.30
N ALA A 255 7.27 18.66 6.20
CA ALA A 255 7.49 18.82 7.64
C ALA A 255 8.45 17.76 8.20
N LEU A 256 8.32 16.51 7.76
CA LEU A 256 9.23 15.41 8.13
C LEU A 256 10.66 15.65 7.62
N HIS A 257 10.80 16.09 6.37
CA HIS A 257 12.10 16.45 5.79
C HIS A 257 12.79 17.61 6.52
N GLN A 258 12.03 18.62 6.94
CA GLN A 258 12.57 19.72 7.76
C GLN A 258 13.12 19.24 9.11
N ALA A 259 12.59 18.15 9.64
CA ALA A 259 13.11 17.46 10.82
C ALA A 259 14.22 16.44 10.50
N GLY A 260 14.60 16.27 9.23
CA GLY A 260 15.60 15.30 8.80
C GLY A 260 15.10 13.85 8.77
N ILE A 261 13.78 13.64 8.73
CA ILE A 261 13.15 12.32 8.69
C ILE A 261 12.75 12.01 7.25
N GLU A 262 13.23 10.89 6.73
CA GLU A 262 12.85 10.38 5.41
C GLU A 262 11.44 9.78 5.42
N VAL A 263 10.76 9.78 4.27
CA VAL A 263 9.46 9.14 4.09
C VAL A 263 9.58 7.97 3.13
N ILE A 264 9.27 6.76 3.62
CA ILE A 264 9.21 5.52 2.84
C ILE A 264 7.76 5.07 2.78
N LEU A 265 7.29 4.68 1.60
CA LEU A 265 5.93 4.18 1.42
C LEU A 265 5.91 2.67 1.28
N ASP A 266 5.07 2.00 2.06
CA ASP A 266 4.65 0.65 1.75
C ASP A 266 3.72 0.67 0.53
N VAL A 267 4.08 -0.06 -0.51
CA VAL A 267 3.42 -0.03 -1.82
C VAL A 267 2.99 -1.41 -2.27
N VAL A 268 1.71 -1.49 -2.65
CA VAL A 268 1.09 -2.68 -3.22
C VAL A 268 0.98 -2.49 -4.73
N TYR A 269 1.83 -3.18 -5.50
CA TYR A 269 1.76 -3.23 -6.97
C TYR A 269 1.44 -4.64 -7.49
N ASN A 270 1.29 -5.62 -6.61
CA ASN A 270 1.14 -7.02 -6.98
C ASN A 270 -0.32 -7.41 -7.31
N HIS A 271 -1.31 -6.78 -6.66
CA HIS A 271 -2.76 -6.98 -6.89
C HIS A 271 -3.55 -5.66 -6.83
N THR A 272 -4.88 -5.74 -7.01
CA THR A 272 -5.81 -4.61 -6.86
C THR A 272 -7.07 -4.98 -6.07
N ALA A 273 -7.77 -3.94 -5.62
CA ALA A 273 -9.11 -3.96 -5.02
C ALA A 273 -10.23 -4.56 -5.86
N GLU A 274 -10.02 -4.84 -7.15
CA GLU A 274 -11.06 -5.44 -7.97
C GLU A 274 -11.20 -6.95 -7.73
N GLY A 275 -10.31 -7.58 -6.96
CA GLY A 275 -10.37 -9.00 -6.60
C GLY A 275 -10.48 -9.94 -7.81
N ASN A 276 -11.08 -11.12 -7.61
CA ASN A 276 -11.26 -12.13 -8.65
C ASN A 276 -12.46 -11.83 -9.59
N HIS A 277 -12.88 -12.79 -10.41
CA HIS A 277 -14.02 -12.67 -11.33
C HIS A 277 -15.37 -12.26 -10.70
N LEU A 278 -15.55 -12.46 -9.38
CA LEU A 278 -16.71 -12.05 -8.58
C LEU A 278 -16.45 -10.76 -7.77
N GLY A 279 -15.34 -10.07 -8.03
CA GLY A 279 -15.10 -8.74 -7.51
C GLY A 279 -15.79 -7.65 -8.34
N PRO A 280 -15.75 -6.40 -7.85
CA PRO A 280 -16.39 -5.27 -8.50
C PRO A 280 -15.69 -4.87 -9.81
N THR A 281 -16.32 -3.95 -10.54
CA THR A 281 -15.75 -3.33 -11.75
C THR A 281 -15.62 -1.83 -11.50
N LEU A 282 -14.43 -1.42 -11.05
CA LEU A 282 -14.15 -0.08 -10.54
C LEU A 282 -13.18 0.71 -11.44
N SER A 283 -12.24 0.03 -12.10
CA SER A 283 -11.18 0.66 -12.89
C SER A 283 -10.67 -0.28 -13.99
N PHE A 284 -9.56 -0.98 -13.73
CA PHE A 284 -8.78 -1.76 -14.69
C PHE A 284 -9.60 -2.82 -15.43
N ARG A 285 -10.47 -3.54 -14.72
CA ARG A 285 -11.32 -4.60 -15.27
C ARG A 285 -12.25 -4.09 -16.37
N GLY A 286 -12.85 -2.92 -16.15
CA GLY A 286 -13.77 -2.31 -17.10
C GLY A 286 -13.03 -1.64 -18.27
N LEU A 287 -11.81 -1.14 -18.03
CA LEU A 287 -10.97 -0.48 -19.02
C LEU A 287 -10.37 -1.47 -20.01
N ASP A 288 -9.61 -2.45 -19.52
CA ASP A 288 -8.97 -3.47 -20.35
C ASP A 288 -8.49 -4.68 -19.53
N ASN A 289 -9.43 -5.53 -19.13
CA ASN A 289 -9.19 -6.63 -18.19
C ASN A 289 -7.96 -7.51 -18.51
N ALA A 290 -7.81 -7.94 -19.76
CA ALA A 290 -6.75 -8.86 -20.17
C ALA A 290 -5.36 -8.20 -20.29
N SER A 291 -5.33 -6.87 -20.43
CA SER A 291 -4.09 -6.08 -20.52
C SER A 291 -3.52 -5.76 -19.14
N TYR A 292 -4.38 -5.65 -18.12
CA TYR A 292 -3.98 -5.35 -16.74
C TYR A 292 -3.78 -6.59 -15.87
N TYR A 293 -4.61 -7.62 -16.01
CA TYR A 293 -4.60 -8.78 -15.12
C TYR A 293 -4.06 -10.05 -15.74
N ARG A 294 -3.44 -10.87 -14.90
CA ARG A 294 -3.05 -12.23 -15.26
C ARG A 294 -4.27 -13.16 -15.19
N LEU A 295 -4.70 -13.65 -16.34
CA LEU A 295 -5.80 -14.62 -16.47
C LEU A 295 -5.25 -16.05 -16.50
N THR A 296 -6.09 -17.04 -16.13
CA THR A 296 -5.73 -18.46 -16.23
C THR A 296 -5.94 -18.99 -17.67
N GLU A 297 -5.73 -20.29 -17.90
CA GLU A 297 -6.03 -20.93 -19.20
C GLU A 297 -7.51 -20.80 -19.59
N ASP A 298 -8.41 -20.79 -18.61
CA ASP A 298 -9.79 -20.33 -18.77
C ASP A 298 -9.84 -18.83 -18.45
N PRO A 299 -9.92 -17.95 -19.45
CA PRO A 299 -9.79 -16.50 -19.26
C PRO A 299 -10.94 -15.87 -18.46
N THR A 300 -11.95 -16.65 -18.10
CA THR A 300 -12.97 -16.26 -17.13
C THR A 300 -12.37 -15.96 -15.76
N TYR A 301 -11.32 -16.70 -15.39
CA TYR A 301 -10.71 -16.67 -14.06
C TYR A 301 -9.35 -15.96 -14.05
N TYR A 302 -8.94 -15.56 -12.85
CA TYR A 302 -7.72 -14.81 -12.59
C TYR A 302 -6.70 -15.73 -11.95
N MET A 303 -5.43 -15.56 -12.34
CA MET A 303 -4.33 -16.16 -11.60
C MET A 303 -4.09 -15.33 -10.34
N ASP A 304 -3.95 -15.99 -9.20
CA ASP A 304 -3.73 -15.34 -7.93
C ASP A 304 -2.50 -15.92 -7.23
N THR A 305 -1.41 -15.16 -7.23
CA THR A 305 -0.19 -15.46 -6.47
C THR A 305 -0.07 -14.62 -5.20
N THR A 306 -1.10 -13.85 -4.88
CA THR A 306 -1.13 -12.86 -3.79
C THR A 306 -2.07 -13.26 -2.65
N GLY A 307 -3.05 -14.13 -2.94
CA GLY A 307 -4.11 -14.52 -2.00
C GLY A 307 -5.29 -13.55 -1.94
N THR A 308 -5.34 -12.55 -2.85
CA THR A 308 -6.33 -11.46 -2.85
C THR A 308 -7.32 -11.53 -4.02
N GLY A 309 -7.21 -12.56 -4.85
CA GLY A 309 -8.11 -12.87 -5.95
C GLY A 309 -7.63 -12.47 -7.34
N ASN A 310 -6.60 -11.62 -7.47
CA ASN A 310 -5.98 -11.31 -8.76
C ASN A 310 -4.47 -11.07 -8.64
N SER A 311 -3.80 -10.95 -9.78
CA SER A 311 -2.43 -10.46 -9.87
C SER A 311 -2.28 -9.61 -11.12
N LEU A 312 -1.56 -8.48 -10.99
CA LEU A 312 -1.27 -7.60 -12.12
C LEU A 312 -0.31 -8.27 -13.12
N LEU A 313 -0.46 -7.93 -14.40
CA LEU A 313 0.25 -8.58 -15.50
C LEU A 313 1.64 -7.96 -15.74
N MET A 314 2.66 -8.44 -15.02
CA MET A 314 4.05 -7.92 -15.07
C MET A 314 4.80 -8.10 -16.40
N ARG A 315 4.15 -8.66 -17.43
CA ARG A 315 4.68 -8.72 -18.81
C ARG A 315 4.07 -7.66 -19.73
N SER A 316 3.03 -6.96 -19.29
CA SER A 316 2.38 -5.91 -20.08
C SER A 316 3.21 -4.63 -20.01
N PRO A 317 3.67 -4.08 -21.15
CA PRO A 317 4.42 -2.83 -21.16
C PRO A 317 3.66 -1.67 -20.49
N HIS A 318 2.33 -1.64 -20.62
CA HIS A 318 1.50 -0.60 -20.02
C HIS A 318 1.30 -0.77 -18.51
N VAL A 319 1.31 -2.01 -17.99
CA VAL A 319 1.34 -2.26 -16.54
C VAL A 319 2.69 -1.89 -15.96
N LEU A 320 3.79 -2.28 -16.62
CA LEU A 320 5.14 -1.87 -16.22
C LEU A 320 5.29 -0.34 -16.26
N GLN A 321 4.77 0.31 -17.30
CA GLN A 321 4.73 1.77 -17.38
C GLN A 321 3.92 2.39 -16.25
N LEU A 322 2.73 1.88 -15.95
CA LEU A 322 1.89 2.32 -14.83
C LEU A 322 2.66 2.30 -13.50
N ILE A 323 3.34 1.19 -13.20
CA ILE A 323 4.11 1.02 -11.98
C ILE A 323 5.30 1.99 -11.95
N MET A 324 6.08 2.06 -13.04
CA MET A 324 7.25 2.94 -13.11
C MET A 324 6.88 4.42 -13.07
N ASP A 325 5.80 4.83 -13.73
CA ASP A 325 5.30 6.21 -13.68
C ASP A 325 4.76 6.54 -12.29
N SER A 326 4.14 5.57 -11.60
CA SER A 326 3.71 5.72 -10.20
C SER A 326 4.90 5.93 -9.27
N LEU A 327 5.91 5.05 -9.33
CA LEU A 327 7.14 5.19 -8.54
C LEU A 327 7.81 6.55 -8.79
N ARG A 328 7.98 6.95 -10.06
CA ARG A 328 8.54 8.27 -10.41
C ARG A 328 7.70 9.40 -9.85
N TYR A 329 6.37 9.34 -9.98
CA TYR A 329 5.48 10.37 -9.45
C TYR A 329 5.66 10.55 -7.93
N TRP A 330 5.68 9.46 -7.17
CA TRP A 330 5.87 9.54 -5.72
C TRP A 330 7.25 10.12 -5.36
N VAL A 331 8.30 9.81 -6.12
CA VAL A 331 9.64 10.39 -5.88
C VAL A 331 9.72 11.86 -6.30
N THR A 332 9.29 12.23 -7.52
CA THR A 332 9.54 13.57 -8.07
C THR A 332 8.49 14.58 -7.64
N GLU A 333 7.22 14.19 -7.58
CA GLU A 333 6.10 15.09 -7.30
C GLU A 333 5.73 15.11 -5.82
N MET A 334 5.85 13.97 -5.15
CA MET A 334 5.48 13.79 -3.74
C MET A 334 6.68 13.76 -2.79
N ARG A 335 7.91 13.73 -3.33
CA ARG A 335 9.21 13.72 -2.62
C ARG A 335 9.37 12.57 -1.62
N VAL A 336 8.84 11.40 -1.95
CA VAL A 336 9.09 10.16 -1.20
C VAL A 336 10.55 9.72 -1.39
N ASP A 337 11.20 9.27 -0.31
CA ASP A 337 12.62 8.89 -0.27
C ASP A 337 12.88 7.39 -0.51
N GLY A 338 11.82 6.59 -0.59
CA GLY A 338 11.92 5.17 -0.87
C GLY A 338 10.59 4.42 -0.77
N PHE A 339 10.68 3.12 -1.02
CA PHE A 339 9.52 2.23 -1.05
C PHE A 339 9.83 0.91 -0.36
N ARG A 340 8.85 0.39 0.39
CA ARG A 340 8.77 -1.02 0.80
C ARG A 340 7.73 -1.71 -0.05
N PHE A 341 8.14 -2.73 -0.81
CA PHE A 341 7.27 -3.42 -1.75
C PHE A 341 6.66 -4.65 -1.09
N ASP A 342 5.34 -4.61 -0.94
CA ASP A 342 4.51 -5.73 -0.51
C ASP A 342 4.55 -6.89 -1.50
N LEU A 343 4.67 -8.12 -0.98
CA LEU A 343 4.76 -9.37 -1.73
C LEU A 343 5.63 -9.25 -2.99
N ALA A 344 6.82 -8.69 -2.84
CA ALA A 344 7.65 -8.24 -3.97
C ALA A 344 8.04 -9.38 -4.92
N ALA A 345 8.03 -10.63 -4.45
CA ALA A 345 8.27 -11.81 -5.28
C ALA A 345 7.24 -11.96 -6.42
N THR A 346 5.99 -11.51 -6.23
CA THR A 346 4.96 -11.54 -7.29
C THR A 346 5.32 -10.61 -8.46
N LEU A 347 6.01 -9.50 -8.19
CA LEU A 347 6.47 -8.57 -9.24
C LEU A 347 7.52 -9.20 -10.17
N ALA A 348 8.21 -10.24 -9.68
CA ALA A 348 9.22 -10.97 -10.43
C ALA A 348 8.68 -12.15 -11.26
N ARG A 349 7.36 -12.39 -11.26
CA ARG A 349 6.74 -13.52 -11.97
C ARG A 349 6.36 -13.16 -13.42
N GLN A 350 7.03 -13.75 -14.40
CA GLN A 350 6.68 -13.64 -15.82
C GLN A 350 5.88 -14.84 -16.38
N PHE A 351 6.14 -16.04 -15.85
CA PHE A 351 5.42 -17.28 -16.17
C PHE A 351 4.94 -17.94 -14.88
N HIS A 352 5.57 -19.03 -14.44
CA HIS A 352 5.29 -19.69 -13.15
C HIS A 352 6.44 -19.54 -12.15
N GLU A 353 7.66 -19.30 -12.64
CA GLU A 353 8.87 -19.17 -11.82
C GLU A 353 9.14 -17.71 -11.46
N VAL A 354 9.76 -17.49 -10.31
CA VAL A 354 10.34 -16.20 -9.92
C VAL A 354 11.72 -16.12 -10.56
N ASP A 355 11.88 -15.23 -11.53
CA ASP A 355 13.18 -14.99 -12.18
C ASP A 355 13.79 -13.68 -11.67
N ARG A 356 15.04 -13.75 -11.21
CA ARG A 356 15.83 -12.56 -10.83
C ARG A 356 16.01 -11.58 -12.00
N LEU A 357 15.80 -12.03 -13.24
CA LEU A 357 15.85 -11.26 -14.48
C LEU A 357 14.46 -10.81 -14.98
N SER A 358 13.53 -10.53 -14.07
CA SER A 358 12.25 -9.96 -14.47
C SER A 358 12.43 -8.57 -15.10
N SER A 359 11.67 -8.27 -16.17
CA SER A 359 11.66 -6.95 -16.80
C SER A 359 11.41 -5.81 -15.81
N PHE A 360 10.66 -6.06 -14.73
CA PHE A 360 10.44 -5.08 -13.67
C PHE A 360 11.74 -4.69 -12.97
N PHE A 361 12.57 -5.65 -12.56
CA PHE A 361 13.83 -5.35 -11.90
C PHE A 361 14.82 -4.65 -12.81
N ASP A 362 14.90 -5.05 -14.09
CA ASP A 362 15.74 -4.36 -15.08
C ASP A 362 15.31 -2.89 -15.22
N LEU A 363 13.99 -2.63 -15.30
CA LEU A 363 13.44 -1.28 -15.41
C LEU A 363 13.74 -0.43 -14.19
N VAL A 364 13.58 -0.97 -12.97
CA VAL A 364 13.90 -0.27 -11.72
C VAL A 364 15.40 0.02 -11.64
N GLN A 365 16.26 -0.95 -11.96
CA GLN A 365 17.70 -0.82 -11.84
C GLN A 365 18.27 0.25 -12.79
N GLN A 366 17.78 0.33 -14.02
CA GLN A 366 18.26 1.32 -14.99
C GLN A 366 17.63 2.72 -14.83
N ASP A 367 16.50 2.84 -14.11
CA ASP A 367 15.76 4.09 -14.05
C ASP A 367 16.53 5.17 -13.28
N PRO A 368 16.76 6.36 -13.86
CA PRO A 368 17.60 7.39 -13.25
C PRO A 368 16.99 8.07 -12.01
N VAL A 369 15.70 7.85 -11.73
CA VAL A 369 15.00 8.41 -10.57
C VAL A 369 14.81 7.32 -9.51
N VAL A 370 14.17 6.21 -9.88
CA VAL A 370 13.79 5.15 -8.94
C VAL A 370 15.02 4.40 -8.41
N SER A 371 16.09 4.26 -9.21
CA SER A 371 17.31 3.61 -8.72
C SER A 371 18.08 4.42 -7.67
N GLN A 372 17.68 5.68 -7.42
CA GLN A 372 18.37 6.60 -6.52
C GLN A 372 17.72 6.69 -5.13
N VAL A 373 16.58 6.02 -4.93
CA VAL A 373 15.84 6.00 -3.65
C VAL A 373 16.01 4.67 -2.92
N LYS A 374 15.56 4.59 -1.66
CA LYS A 374 15.60 3.34 -0.90
C LYS A 374 14.61 2.33 -1.46
N LEU A 375 15.05 1.11 -1.73
CA LEU A 375 14.21 0.01 -2.20
C LEU A 375 14.27 -1.13 -1.19
N ILE A 376 13.14 -1.39 -0.55
CA ILE A 376 12.96 -2.45 0.45
C ILE A 376 11.96 -3.46 -0.12
N ALA A 377 12.27 -4.74 -0.09
CA ALA A 377 11.37 -5.80 -0.53
C ALA A 377 10.84 -6.61 0.65
N GLU A 378 9.58 -7.02 0.57
CA GLU A 378 9.12 -8.26 1.21
C GLU A 378 9.47 -9.43 0.27
N PRO A 379 10.51 -10.23 0.59
CA PRO A 379 11.09 -11.16 -0.35
C PRO A 379 10.34 -12.51 -0.39
N TRP A 380 9.01 -12.48 -0.31
CA TRP A 380 8.17 -13.66 -0.48
C TRP A 380 6.81 -13.33 -1.10
N ASP A 381 6.11 -14.35 -1.60
CA ASP A 381 4.68 -14.32 -1.88
C ASP A 381 4.02 -15.66 -1.51
N VAL A 382 2.69 -15.76 -1.68
CA VAL A 382 1.94 -16.99 -1.33
C VAL A 382 1.99 -18.07 -2.42
N GLY A 383 2.58 -17.76 -3.57
CA GLY A 383 2.70 -18.68 -4.70
C GLY A 383 3.80 -19.73 -4.50
N GLU A 384 3.73 -20.82 -5.27
CA GLU A 384 4.78 -21.83 -5.28
C GLU A 384 6.14 -21.22 -5.66
N GLY A 385 7.19 -21.58 -4.90
CA GLY A 385 8.53 -20.99 -5.06
C GLY A 385 8.63 -19.51 -4.67
N GLY A 386 7.64 -18.98 -3.94
CA GLY A 386 7.55 -17.56 -3.58
C GLY A 386 8.63 -17.06 -2.63
N TYR A 387 9.25 -17.93 -1.81
CA TYR A 387 10.25 -17.52 -0.82
C TYR A 387 11.61 -17.19 -1.47
N GLN A 388 11.96 -15.91 -1.49
CA GLN A 388 13.08 -15.32 -2.24
C GLN A 388 14.04 -14.50 -1.36
N VAL A 389 14.09 -14.79 -0.05
CA VAL A 389 15.04 -14.15 0.86
C VAL A 389 16.48 -14.34 0.36
N GLY A 390 17.24 -13.26 0.23
CA GLY A 390 18.59 -13.24 -0.31
C GLY A 390 18.66 -13.33 -1.83
N ASN A 391 17.53 -13.31 -2.53
CA ASN A 391 17.48 -13.47 -3.98
C ASN A 391 17.16 -12.17 -4.76
N PHE A 392 16.94 -11.05 -4.09
CA PHE A 392 16.69 -9.78 -4.80
C PHE A 392 17.97 -9.18 -5.39
N PRO A 393 17.87 -8.33 -6.43
CA PRO A 393 19.03 -7.68 -7.05
C PRO A 393 19.82 -6.81 -6.05
N PRO A 394 21.13 -6.55 -6.27
CA PRO A 394 22.00 -5.87 -5.30
C PRO A 394 21.56 -4.47 -4.84
N LEU A 395 20.73 -3.77 -5.62
CA LEU A 395 20.19 -2.45 -5.28
C LEU A 395 19.17 -2.51 -4.12
N TRP A 396 18.61 -3.70 -3.87
CA TRP A 396 17.52 -3.90 -2.93
C TRP A 396 18.02 -4.30 -1.55
N THR A 397 17.31 -3.78 -0.56
CA THR A 397 17.32 -4.28 0.82
C THR A 397 16.07 -5.13 1.05
N GLU A 398 16.13 -6.07 1.98
CA GLU A 398 15.10 -7.08 2.18
C GLU A 398 14.68 -7.15 3.64
N TRP A 399 13.37 -7.25 3.88
CA TRP A 399 12.84 -7.65 5.18
C TRP A 399 13.37 -9.04 5.55
N ASN A 400 14.16 -9.11 6.62
CA ASN A 400 14.79 -10.36 7.02
C ASN A 400 13.88 -11.19 7.95
N GLY A 401 12.98 -11.95 7.34
CA GLY A 401 12.09 -12.88 8.07
C GLY A 401 12.84 -13.95 8.88
N MET A 402 14.05 -14.36 8.44
CA MET A 402 14.87 -15.31 9.20
C MET A 402 15.46 -14.68 10.47
N TYR A 403 15.85 -13.40 10.42
CA TYR A 403 16.25 -12.64 11.60
C TYR A 403 15.12 -12.60 12.62
N ARG A 404 13.92 -12.19 12.19
CA ARG A 404 12.71 -12.13 13.03
C ARG A 404 12.48 -13.46 13.75
N ASP A 405 12.42 -14.55 13.00
CA ASP A 405 12.12 -15.88 13.51
C ASP A 405 13.18 -16.40 14.50
N THR A 406 14.46 -16.23 14.14
CA THR A 406 15.59 -16.71 14.96
C THR A 406 15.71 -15.93 16.26
N VAL A 407 15.53 -14.60 16.22
CA VAL A 407 15.60 -13.76 17.42
C VAL A 407 14.43 -14.07 18.35
N ARG A 408 13.22 -14.29 17.81
CA ARG A 408 12.06 -14.79 18.58
C ARG A 408 12.36 -16.13 19.25
N ASP A 409 12.90 -17.09 18.50
CA ASP A 409 13.28 -18.41 19.02
C ASP A 409 14.35 -18.35 20.12
N MET A 410 15.36 -17.51 19.94
CA MET A 410 16.44 -17.34 20.91
C MET A 410 15.90 -16.87 22.27
N TRP A 411 15.02 -15.86 22.26
CA TRP A 411 14.52 -15.26 23.50
C TRP A 411 13.36 -16.02 24.16
N ARG A 412 12.63 -16.85 23.41
CA ARG A 412 11.67 -17.81 23.98
C ARG A 412 12.33 -19.10 24.51
N GLY A 413 13.63 -19.27 24.28
CA GLY A 413 14.42 -20.37 24.85
C GLY A 413 14.43 -21.66 24.01
N GLU A 414 14.21 -21.57 22.70
CA GLU A 414 14.26 -22.74 21.81
C GLU A 414 15.69 -23.31 21.72
N PRO A 415 15.89 -24.64 21.85
CA PRO A 415 17.22 -25.25 21.78
C PRO A 415 17.89 -25.08 20.41
N ARG A 416 19.24 -25.08 20.40
CA ARG A 416 20.09 -25.15 19.20
C ARG A 416 20.01 -23.95 18.25
N THR A 417 19.61 -22.78 18.74
CA THR A 417 19.49 -21.53 17.96
C THR A 417 20.79 -20.71 17.88
N LEU A 418 21.80 -21.00 18.71
CA LEU A 418 22.97 -20.12 18.88
C LEU A 418 23.79 -19.88 17.59
N ALA A 419 23.98 -20.90 16.76
CA ALA A 419 24.74 -20.75 15.51
C ALA A 419 23.98 -19.86 14.51
N GLU A 420 22.68 -20.09 14.35
CA GLU A 420 21.81 -19.28 13.50
C GLU A 420 21.72 -17.84 14.01
N PHE A 421 21.55 -17.69 15.33
CA PHE A 421 21.52 -16.39 16.00
C PHE A 421 22.81 -15.61 15.79
N ALA A 422 23.98 -16.26 15.82
CA ALA A 422 25.25 -15.60 15.54
C ALA A 422 25.26 -14.99 14.14
N SER A 423 24.81 -15.73 13.12
CA SER A 423 24.68 -15.21 11.75
C SER A 423 23.72 -14.03 11.66
N ARG A 424 22.57 -14.10 12.34
CA ARG A 424 21.58 -12.99 12.38
C ARG A 424 22.13 -11.73 13.04
N LEU A 425 22.82 -11.89 14.19
CA LEU A 425 23.42 -10.79 14.93
C LEU A 425 24.53 -10.08 14.12
N THR A 426 25.25 -10.83 13.29
CA THR A 426 26.34 -10.31 12.44
C THR A 426 25.90 -9.99 11.01
N GLY A 427 24.62 -9.67 10.80
CA GLY A 427 24.15 -9.10 9.53
C GLY A 427 23.83 -10.10 8.43
N SER A 428 23.57 -11.35 8.79
CA SER A 428 23.10 -12.41 7.88
C SER A 428 23.96 -12.56 6.64
N SER A 429 25.28 -12.65 6.82
CA SER A 429 26.23 -12.78 5.71
C SER A 429 25.96 -14.02 4.84
N ASP A 430 25.44 -15.10 5.44
CA ASP A 430 25.00 -16.30 4.73
C ASP A 430 23.83 -16.08 3.75
N LEU A 431 23.11 -14.96 3.86
CA LEU A 431 22.07 -14.56 2.90
C LEU A 431 22.58 -13.58 1.85
N TYR A 432 23.41 -12.62 2.24
CA TYR A 432 23.68 -11.42 1.41
C TYR A 432 25.14 -11.30 0.93
N GLN A 433 26.08 -12.10 1.43
CA GLN A 433 27.49 -11.91 1.09
C GLN A 433 27.82 -12.34 -0.35
N ASP A 434 27.14 -13.36 -0.88
CA ASP A 434 27.53 -14.06 -2.11
C ASP A 434 27.26 -13.26 -3.39
N ASP A 435 26.38 -12.25 -3.35
CA ASP A 435 26.07 -11.36 -4.48
C ASP A 435 26.67 -9.95 -4.35
N GLY A 436 27.59 -9.77 -3.39
CA GLY A 436 28.31 -8.53 -3.15
C GLY A 436 27.57 -7.51 -2.29
N ARG A 437 26.37 -7.84 -1.81
CA ARG A 437 25.67 -7.00 -0.83
C ARG A 437 26.37 -7.02 0.53
N ARG A 438 26.13 -5.95 1.28
CA ARG A 438 26.67 -5.72 2.63
C ARG A 438 25.57 -5.96 3.67
N PRO A 439 25.89 -6.03 4.98
CA PRO A 439 24.88 -6.19 6.03
C PRO A 439 23.69 -5.22 5.97
N LEU A 440 23.88 -4.04 5.37
CA LEU A 440 22.80 -3.06 5.10
C LEU A 440 21.66 -3.60 4.23
N ALA A 441 21.87 -4.69 3.49
CA ALA A 441 20.82 -5.36 2.73
C ALA A 441 19.78 -6.03 3.63
N SER A 442 20.13 -6.29 4.89
CA SER A 442 19.25 -6.87 5.88
C SER A 442 18.47 -5.78 6.62
N VAL A 443 17.17 -5.68 6.36
CA VAL A 443 16.25 -4.96 7.26
C VAL A 443 15.85 -5.92 8.38
N ASN A 444 16.43 -5.69 9.55
CA ASN A 444 16.21 -6.48 10.75
C ASN A 444 14.96 -5.97 11.47
N PHE A 445 14.08 -6.88 11.84
CA PHE A 445 12.89 -6.55 12.64
C PHE A 445 12.49 -7.73 13.51
N VAL A 446 11.90 -7.45 14.67
CA VAL A 446 11.32 -8.47 15.56
C VAL A 446 9.81 -8.50 15.42
N THR A 447 9.21 -7.36 15.15
CA THR A 447 7.76 -7.10 15.03
C THR A 447 7.53 -6.12 13.89
N CYS A 448 6.35 -6.22 13.29
CA CYS A 448 5.86 -5.39 12.20
C CYS A 448 4.32 -5.34 12.32
N HIS A 449 3.63 -4.75 11.35
CA HIS A 449 2.17 -4.75 11.32
C HIS A 449 1.58 -6.18 11.27
N ASP A 450 2.24 -7.09 10.56
CA ASP A 450 1.91 -8.52 10.53
C ASP A 450 2.34 -9.27 11.80
N GLY A 451 1.39 -9.96 12.42
CA GLY A 451 1.63 -10.73 13.64
C GLY A 451 1.44 -9.90 14.91
N PHE A 452 2.08 -10.34 15.99
CA PHE A 452 1.99 -9.65 17.27
C PHE A 452 2.83 -8.37 17.33
N THR A 453 2.31 -7.38 18.06
CA THR A 453 3.11 -6.29 18.67
C THR A 453 4.18 -6.85 19.62
N LEU A 454 5.19 -6.05 19.98
CA LEU A 454 6.26 -6.52 20.86
C LEU A 454 5.73 -6.90 22.25
N ARG A 455 4.72 -6.17 22.76
CA ARG A 455 4.07 -6.51 24.03
C ARG A 455 3.31 -7.82 23.94
N ASP A 456 2.59 -8.04 22.85
CA ASP A 456 1.77 -9.24 22.69
C ASP A 456 2.62 -10.49 22.41
N LEU A 457 3.75 -10.33 21.73
CA LEU A 457 4.76 -11.38 21.50
C LEU A 457 5.24 -12.01 22.82
N VAL A 458 5.30 -11.23 23.90
CA VAL A 458 5.69 -11.71 25.24
C VAL A 458 4.50 -11.94 26.18
N SER A 459 3.26 -11.81 25.68
CA SER A 459 2.04 -11.89 26.50
C SER A 459 1.05 -12.95 26.04
N TYR A 460 1.20 -13.52 24.85
CA TYR A 460 0.25 -14.49 24.29
C TYR A 460 0.98 -15.65 23.59
N ASP A 461 0.53 -16.87 23.85
CA ASP A 461 0.98 -18.07 23.12
C ASP A 461 0.08 -18.36 21.90
N ARG A 462 -1.16 -17.87 21.92
CA ARG A 462 -2.16 -18.08 20.86
C ARG A 462 -2.69 -16.74 20.35
N LYS A 463 -3.09 -16.72 19.08
CA LYS A 463 -3.81 -15.59 18.49
C LYS A 463 -5.26 -15.53 19.01
N HIS A 464 -5.76 -14.30 19.16
CA HIS A 464 -7.11 -13.94 19.60
C HIS A 464 -7.71 -12.97 18.57
N ASN A 465 -7.95 -13.49 17.36
CA ASN A 465 -8.45 -12.71 16.22
C ASN A 465 -9.97 -12.74 16.11
N GLU A 466 -10.69 -13.12 17.17
CA GLU A 466 -12.15 -13.25 17.17
C GLU A 466 -12.85 -11.97 16.71
N ALA A 467 -12.27 -10.80 17.02
CA ALA A 467 -12.77 -9.49 16.60
C ALA A 467 -12.84 -9.31 15.07
N ASN A 468 -12.08 -10.10 14.30
CA ASN A 468 -12.05 -10.03 12.83
C ASN A 468 -13.27 -10.72 12.18
N GLY A 469 -14.09 -11.46 12.95
CA GLY A 469 -15.32 -12.09 12.45
C GLY A 469 -15.09 -13.38 11.65
N GLU A 470 -13.88 -13.92 11.63
CA GLU A 470 -13.52 -15.11 10.83
C GLU A 470 -13.38 -16.39 11.69
N GLY A 471 -13.85 -16.34 12.94
CA GLY A 471 -13.75 -17.47 13.88
C GLY A 471 -12.30 -17.83 14.20
N ASN A 472 -11.42 -16.83 14.31
CA ASN A 472 -10.00 -16.95 14.63
C ASN A 472 -9.19 -17.81 13.63
N ARG A 473 -9.70 -17.96 12.39
CA ARG A 473 -9.02 -18.73 11.32
C ARG A 473 -7.92 -17.93 10.63
N ASP A 474 -8.09 -16.62 10.54
CA ASP A 474 -7.16 -15.67 9.93
C ASP A 474 -5.92 -15.42 10.79
N GLY A 475 -4.81 -14.97 10.19
CA GLY A 475 -3.54 -14.71 10.87
C GLY A 475 -2.65 -15.95 11.09
N GLU A 476 -1.37 -15.72 11.37
CA GLU A 476 -0.36 -16.77 11.58
C GLU A 476 -0.65 -17.59 12.86
N SER A 477 -0.56 -18.91 12.78
CA SER A 477 -0.72 -19.80 13.94
C SER A 477 0.61 -20.09 14.65
N HIS A 478 1.75 -19.92 13.96
CA HIS A 478 3.10 -20.13 14.49
C HIS A 478 3.84 -18.80 14.74
N ASN A 479 3.41 -18.06 15.76
CA ASN A 479 3.93 -16.71 16.04
C ASN A 479 5.35 -16.66 16.64
N ARG A 480 5.86 -17.80 17.11
CA ARG A 480 7.10 -17.91 17.89
C ARG A 480 7.10 -16.99 19.13
N SER A 481 5.95 -16.86 19.78
CA SER A 481 5.73 -16.06 20.98
C SER A 481 5.92 -16.87 22.26
N TRP A 482 5.96 -16.17 23.40
CA TRP A 482 5.89 -16.78 24.73
C TRP A 482 5.20 -15.86 25.72
N ASN A 483 4.08 -16.29 26.29
CA ASN A 483 3.26 -15.50 27.21
C ASN A 483 3.90 -15.23 28.60
N CYS A 484 5.10 -15.74 28.83
CA CYS A 484 5.88 -15.57 30.06
C CYS A 484 5.22 -16.16 31.33
N GLY A 485 4.25 -17.07 31.18
CA GLY A 485 3.61 -17.82 32.26
C GLY A 485 2.13 -17.49 32.49
N ALA A 486 1.57 -16.50 31.81
CA ALA A 486 0.14 -16.17 31.85
C ALA A 486 -0.33 -15.73 30.46
N GLU A 487 -1.50 -16.17 30.00
CA GLU A 487 -2.05 -15.72 28.71
C GLU A 487 -2.75 -14.36 28.88
N GLY A 488 -2.30 -13.34 28.15
CA GLY A 488 -2.87 -12.00 28.18
C GLY A 488 -2.53 -11.18 29.44
N PRO A 489 -3.37 -10.21 29.83
CA PRO A 489 -3.16 -9.37 31.01
C PRO A 489 -3.02 -10.17 32.31
N THR A 490 -2.13 -9.72 33.20
CA THR A 490 -1.90 -10.36 34.51
C THR A 490 -1.43 -9.33 35.53
N ASP A 491 -1.73 -9.59 36.81
CA ASP A 491 -1.26 -8.81 37.95
C ASP A 491 -0.05 -9.47 38.65
N ASP A 492 0.44 -10.62 38.16
CA ASP A 492 1.60 -11.30 38.74
C ASP A 492 2.88 -10.45 38.50
N PRO A 493 3.51 -9.92 39.57
CA PRO A 493 4.66 -9.04 39.43
C PRO A 493 5.89 -9.75 38.86
N GLY A 494 6.02 -11.07 39.06
CA GLY A 494 7.09 -11.87 38.49
C GLY A 494 6.96 -12.01 36.97
N VAL A 495 5.75 -12.25 36.48
CA VAL A 495 5.45 -12.31 35.03
C VAL A 495 5.65 -10.94 34.39
N LEU A 496 5.14 -9.86 35.00
CA LEU A 496 5.29 -8.50 34.48
C LEU A 496 6.77 -8.08 34.39
N ALA A 497 7.58 -8.37 35.42
CA ALA A 497 9.01 -8.11 35.39
C ALA A 497 9.73 -8.91 34.28
N LEU A 498 9.35 -10.18 34.09
CA LEU A 498 9.89 -11.02 33.03
C LEU A 498 9.54 -10.50 31.63
N ARG A 499 8.28 -10.15 31.38
CA ARG A 499 7.83 -9.55 30.10
C ARG A 499 8.56 -8.27 29.78
N SER A 500 8.66 -7.38 30.77
CA SER A 500 9.39 -6.12 30.64
C SER A 500 10.87 -6.36 30.30
N ARG A 501 11.51 -7.38 30.89
CA ARG A 501 12.87 -7.78 30.53
C ARG A 501 12.94 -8.33 29.10
N GLN A 502 11.99 -9.17 28.68
CA GLN A 502 11.99 -9.72 27.31
C GLN A 502 11.82 -8.64 26.24
N GLN A 503 10.94 -7.65 26.44
CA GLN A 503 10.82 -6.52 25.50
C GLN A 503 12.16 -5.79 25.34
N ARG A 504 12.88 -5.54 26.45
CA ARG A 504 14.22 -4.93 26.40
C ARG A 504 15.27 -5.83 25.75
N ASN A 505 15.20 -7.15 25.97
CA ASN A 505 16.07 -8.11 25.31
C ASN A 505 15.91 -8.05 23.78
N PHE A 506 14.66 -8.03 23.30
CA PHE A 506 14.35 -7.91 21.87
C PHE A 506 14.84 -6.58 21.29
N ILE A 507 14.51 -5.45 21.91
CA ILE A 507 14.93 -4.12 21.45
C ILE A 507 16.46 -4.00 21.47
N ALA A 508 17.14 -4.45 22.54
CA ALA A 508 18.59 -4.42 22.62
C ALA A 508 19.23 -5.29 21.52
N THR A 509 18.68 -6.48 21.26
CA THR A 509 19.17 -7.34 20.17
C THR A 509 19.01 -6.65 18.82
N LEU A 510 17.84 -6.07 18.56
CA LEU A 510 17.55 -5.32 17.33
C LEU A 510 18.54 -4.18 17.08
N MET A 511 18.73 -3.32 18.08
CA MET A 511 19.56 -2.12 17.96
C MET A 511 21.07 -2.41 17.96
N LEU A 512 21.49 -3.58 18.45
CA LEU A 512 22.90 -3.98 18.49
C LEU A 512 23.31 -4.95 17.36
N SER A 513 22.35 -5.48 16.60
CA SER A 513 22.62 -6.35 15.45
C SER A 513 23.14 -5.54 14.27
N GLN A 514 24.04 -6.13 13.48
CA GLN A 514 24.43 -5.53 12.20
C GLN A 514 23.27 -5.62 11.20
N GLY A 515 23.03 -4.54 10.46
CA GLY A 515 21.92 -4.40 9.53
C GLY A 515 21.16 -3.10 9.77
N VAL A 516 20.01 -2.93 9.13
CA VAL A 516 19.12 -1.77 9.29
C VAL A 516 18.01 -2.15 10.26
N PRO A 517 17.91 -1.56 11.46
CA PRO A 517 16.83 -1.88 12.39
C PRO A 517 15.51 -1.22 11.99
N MET A 518 14.41 -1.97 12.11
CA MET A 518 13.05 -1.48 11.97
C MET A 518 12.25 -1.71 13.27
N LEU A 519 11.64 -0.64 13.77
CA LEU A 519 10.77 -0.64 14.95
C LEU A 519 9.31 -0.42 14.50
N SER A 520 8.38 -1.23 15.01
CA SER A 520 6.94 -1.02 14.75
C SER A 520 6.35 0.00 15.71
N HIS A 521 5.45 0.84 15.22
CA HIS A 521 4.93 1.97 16.00
C HIS A 521 4.29 1.55 17.32
N GLY A 522 4.64 2.28 18.38
CA GLY A 522 4.13 2.09 19.73
C GLY A 522 4.79 0.95 20.51
N ASP A 523 5.69 0.15 19.90
CA ASP A 523 6.45 -0.86 20.62
C ASP A 523 7.37 -0.24 21.68
N GLU A 524 7.82 1.01 21.50
CA GLU A 524 8.62 1.77 22.47
C GLU A 524 7.90 2.03 23.80
N PHE A 525 6.57 1.97 23.80
CA PHE A 525 5.73 2.12 25.00
C PHE A 525 4.94 0.85 25.35
N GLY A 526 5.08 -0.21 24.55
CA GLY A 526 4.34 -1.46 24.69
C GLY A 526 2.88 -1.35 24.24
N ARG A 527 2.66 -0.89 23.00
CA ARG A 527 1.38 -1.03 22.28
C ARG A 527 0.94 -2.50 22.31
N THR A 528 -0.36 -2.73 22.46
CA THR A 528 -0.99 -4.05 22.47
C THR A 528 -2.18 -4.04 21.52
N GLN A 529 -2.39 -5.16 20.85
CA GLN A 529 -3.60 -5.48 20.09
C GLN A 529 -4.37 -6.60 20.81
N HIS A 530 -4.18 -6.73 22.12
CA HIS A 530 -4.83 -7.72 22.98
C HIS A 530 -4.73 -9.17 22.49
N GLY A 531 -3.61 -9.51 21.84
CA GLY A 531 -3.41 -10.85 21.28
C GLY A 531 -4.07 -11.07 19.93
N ASN A 532 -4.64 -10.04 19.30
CA ASN A 532 -4.91 -10.08 17.87
C ASN A 532 -3.58 -9.95 17.12
N ASN A 533 -3.26 -10.90 16.24
CA ASN A 533 -2.02 -10.90 15.45
C ASN A 533 -2.25 -10.57 13.97
N ASN A 534 -3.44 -10.10 13.64
CA ASN A 534 -3.87 -9.80 12.28
C ASN A 534 -4.92 -8.67 12.32
N ALA A 535 -4.56 -7.53 12.90
CA ALA A 535 -5.49 -6.42 13.12
C ALA A 535 -5.81 -5.62 11.82
N TYR A 536 -5.75 -6.26 10.65
CA TYR A 536 -5.87 -5.63 9.33
C TYR A 536 -7.22 -4.96 9.09
N CYS A 537 -8.26 -5.41 9.78
CA CYS A 537 -9.63 -4.90 9.65
C CYS A 537 -10.13 -4.10 10.87
N GLN A 538 -9.22 -3.74 11.78
CA GLN A 538 -9.56 -3.19 13.10
C GLN A 538 -9.24 -1.70 13.20
N ASP A 539 -10.02 -0.86 12.51
CA ASP A 539 -9.91 0.60 12.62
C ASP A 539 -10.58 1.12 13.91
N ASN A 540 -10.00 0.76 15.06
CA ASN A 540 -10.51 1.09 16.38
C ASN A 540 -9.38 1.02 17.44
N ALA A 541 -9.75 1.22 18.71
CA ALA A 541 -8.83 1.21 19.85
C ALA A 541 -7.99 -0.07 20.00
N LEU A 542 -8.36 -1.18 19.36
CA LEU A 542 -7.54 -2.39 19.31
C LEU A 542 -6.23 -2.17 18.54
N ALA A 543 -6.27 -1.40 17.44
CA ALA A 543 -5.10 -1.18 16.58
C ALA A 543 -4.41 0.17 16.80
N TRP A 544 -5.15 1.19 17.22
CA TRP A 544 -4.61 2.53 17.46
C TRP A 544 -3.57 2.55 18.58
N VAL A 545 -2.56 3.42 18.46
CA VAL A 545 -1.59 3.66 19.53
C VAL A 545 -2.31 4.20 20.77
N HIS A 546 -1.91 3.80 21.97
CA HIS A 546 -2.37 4.44 23.20
C HIS A 546 -1.21 5.23 23.79
N TRP A 547 -1.23 6.55 23.59
CA TRP A 547 -0.16 7.43 24.05
C TRP A 547 -0.13 7.52 25.58
N PRO A 548 1.05 7.36 26.21
CA PRO A 548 1.19 7.57 27.65
C PRO A 548 0.76 8.98 28.04
N THR A 549 0.00 9.13 29.14
CA THR A 549 -0.25 10.43 29.74
C THR A 549 0.97 10.80 30.59
N HIS A 550 1.67 11.87 30.23
CA HIS A 550 2.78 12.43 31.00
C HIS A 550 2.33 13.08 32.30
#